data_AF-A0A7S0TIH1-F1
#
_entry.id   AF-A0A7S0TIH1-F1
#
_cell.length_a   1.000
_cell.length_b   1.000
_cell.length_c   1.000
_cell.angle_alpha   90.00
_cell.angle_beta   90.00
_cell.angle_gamma   90.00
#
_symmetry.space_group_name_H-M   'P 1'
#
loop_
_entity.id
_entity.type
_entity.pdbx_description
1 polymer ?
#
loop_
_entity_poly.entity_id
_entity_poly.type
_entity_poly.pdbx_seq_one_letter_code
_entity_poly.pdbx_strand_id
1 'polypeptide(L)'
;SRRITDDEIKQCLYSMGDNHSFLTANRDPVDKMILYLTELFSPDTIEPGYDLSISGGEDGARLSHSHEKQFYYVLQSLTLWREIAHDMFRLWYLSEEDLLDLEHRYELKDTGQGYQRVQQAQRISSAMRQVLHQTQQRVGKWIGSSVVHLGDNNVPNALTFIDKYTQVASILNPIVLVLRQIPELYKNPQVASYIDSQFGGCQRLAKDILLDFFRSAFDGSGADNFYDAGSCIDGRLTSAWNWCSQISAKPFYPIFKLAGFSSFDGEFQK
;
A
#
# COMPACT_ATOMS: atom_id res chain seq x y z
N SER A 1 29.17 -35.66 -1.41
CA SER A 1 28.22 -34.86 -2.20
C SER A 1 26.85 -35.48 -2.06
N ARG A 2 25.90 -34.80 -1.41
CA ARG A 2 24.52 -35.30 -1.26
C ARG A 2 23.86 -35.16 -2.64
N ARG A 3 23.37 -36.26 -3.22
CA ARG A 3 22.64 -36.21 -4.49
C ARG A 3 21.24 -35.65 -4.21
N ILE A 4 20.86 -34.60 -4.93
CA ILE A 4 19.52 -34.03 -4.89
C ILE A 4 18.56 -35.04 -5.52
N THR A 5 17.41 -35.29 -4.88
CA THR A 5 16.39 -36.21 -5.39
C THR A 5 15.46 -35.51 -6.40
N ASP A 6 14.78 -36.29 -7.23
CA ASP A 6 13.78 -35.75 -8.17
C ASP A 6 12.66 -35.00 -7.43
N ASP A 7 12.27 -35.48 -6.24
CA ASP A 7 11.28 -34.84 -5.38
C ASP A 7 11.78 -33.50 -4.82
N GLU A 8 13.05 -33.40 -4.43
CA GLU A 8 13.66 -32.14 -3.99
C GLU A 8 13.66 -31.11 -5.12
N ILE A 9 13.99 -31.54 -6.35
CA ILE A 9 13.92 -30.66 -7.54
C ILE A 9 12.47 -30.20 -7.79
N LYS A 10 11.51 -31.13 -7.73
CA LYS A 10 10.09 -30.82 -7.93
C LYS A 10 9.59 -29.81 -6.89
N GLN A 11 9.97 -29.99 -5.63
CA GLN A 11 9.63 -29.07 -4.54
C GLN A 11 10.23 -27.67 -4.80
N CYS A 12 11.49 -27.59 -5.21
CA CYS A 12 12.12 -26.30 -5.56
C CYS A 12 11.35 -25.59 -6.69
N LEU A 13 10.95 -26.32 -7.74
CA LEU A 13 10.18 -25.74 -8.85
C LEU A 13 8.82 -25.21 -8.41
N TYR A 14 8.12 -25.94 -7.53
CA TYR A 14 6.85 -25.46 -6.97
C TYR A 14 7.05 -24.22 -6.09
N SER A 15 8.06 -24.22 -5.20
CA SER A 15 8.35 -23.03 -4.38
C SER A 15 8.72 -21.80 -5.23
N MET A 16 9.39 -21.98 -6.36
CA MET A 16 9.62 -20.89 -7.32
C MET A 16 8.33 -20.41 -7.98
N GLY A 17 7.44 -21.33 -8.36
CA GLY A 17 6.12 -21.01 -8.93
C GLY A 17 5.21 -20.28 -7.95
N ASP A 18 5.20 -20.68 -6.68
CA ASP A 18 4.46 -20.03 -5.60
C ASP A 18 4.99 -18.62 -5.37
N ASN A 19 6.31 -18.45 -5.32
CA ASN A 19 6.92 -17.12 -5.21
C ASN A 19 6.54 -16.22 -6.39
N HIS A 20 6.60 -16.72 -7.62
CA HIS A 20 6.21 -15.94 -8.78
C HIS A 20 4.73 -15.53 -8.73
N SER A 21 3.85 -16.47 -8.38
CA SER A 21 2.41 -16.21 -8.24
C SER A 21 2.13 -15.17 -7.15
N PHE A 22 2.84 -15.26 -6.02
CA PHE A 22 2.77 -14.26 -4.95
C PHE A 22 3.19 -12.87 -5.44
N LEU A 23 4.32 -12.76 -6.15
CA LEU A 23 4.81 -11.49 -6.67
C LEU A 23 3.82 -10.88 -7.67
N THR A 24 3.23 -11.68 -8.56
CA THR A 24 2.20 -11.21 -9.49
C THR A 24 0.97 -10.68 -8.77
N ALA A 25 0.52 -11.34 -7.70
CA ALA A 25 -0.65 -10.91 -6.95
C ALA A 25 -0.39 -9.68 -6.05
N ASN A 26 0.83 -9.53 -5.52
CA ASN A 26 1.13 -8.56 -4.45
C ASN A 26 2.05 -7.41 -4.86
N ARG A 27 3.04 -7.66 -5.72
CA ARG A 27 4.02 -6.65 -6.16
C ARG A 27 3.56 -5.94 -7.42
N ASP A 28 3.08 -6.68 -8.42
CA ASP A 28 2.72 -6.09 -9.72
C ASP A 28 1.63 -5.00 -9.65
N PRO A 29 0.63 -5.05 -8.74
CA PRO A 29 -0.31 -3.93 -8.55
C PRO A 29 0.40 -2.66 -8.09
N VAL A 30 1.44 -2.77 -7.27
CA VAL A 30 2.28 -1.64 -6.86
C VAL A 30 3.03 -1.08 -8.07
N ASP A 31 3.64 -1.95 -8.88
CA ASP A 31 4.32 -1.56 -10.12
C ASP A 31 3.36 -0.82 -11.07
N LYS A 32 2.09 -1.26 -11.17
CA LYS A 32 1.05 -0.57 -11.96
C LYS A 32 0.70 0.81 -11.40
N MET A 33 0.60 0.97 -10.09
CA MET A 33 0.33 2.29 -9.49
C MET A 33 1.50 3.25 -9.68
N ILE A 34 2.75 2.76 -9.63
CA ILE A 34 3.94 3.55 -9.97
C ILE A 34 3.90 3.99 -11.43
N LEU A 35 3.56 3.07 -12.34
CA LEU A 35 3.38 3.39 -13.76
C LEU A 35 2.34 4.49 -13.95
N TYR A 36 1.16 4.35 -13.36
CA TYR A 36 0.10 5.36 -13.47
C TYR A 36 0.51 6.72 -12.91
N LEU A 37 1.23 6.76 -11.78
CA LEU A 37 1.76 8.01 -11.24
C LEU A 37 2.74 8.68 -12.21
N THR A 38 3.70 7.91 -12.73
CA THR A 38 4.81 8.44 -13.55
C THR A 38 4.43 8.75 -15.00
N GLU A 39 3.39 8.10 -15.55
CA GLU A 39 2.88 8.36 -16.90
C GLU A 39 1.83 9.47 -16.95
N LEU A 40 1.02 9.62 -15.90
CA LEU A 40 -0.14 10.54 -15.91
C LEU A 40 0.08 11.83 -15.13
N PHE A 41 1.11 11.89 -14.28
CA PHE A 41 1.47 13.06 -13.48
C PHE A 41 2.95 13.40 -13.65
N SER A 42 3.30 14.67 -13.47
CA SER A 42 4.67 15.17 -13.56
C SER A 42 5.01 15.99 -12.33
N PRO A 43 6.18 15.78 -11.69
CA PRO A 43 6.57 16.57 -10.52
C PRO A 43 6.77 18.05 -10.85
N ASP A 44 7.16 18.36 -12.10
CA ASP A 44 7.57 19.70 -12.52
C ASP A 44 6.45 20.49 -13.23
N THR A 45 5.43 19.79 -13.74
CA THR A 45 4.36 20.40 -14.54
C THR A 45 2.99 20.00 -14.01
N ILE A 46 2.26 20.99 -13.49
CA ILE A 46 0.89 20.80 -13.01
C ILE A 46 -0.08 20.97 -14.17
N GLU A 47 -0.76 19.89 -14.54
CA GLU A 47 -1.87 19.94 -15.49
C GLU A 47 -3.11 20.60 -14.82
N PRO A 48 -3.85 21.47 -15.53
CA PRO A 48 -5.05 22.11 -14.97
C PRO A 48 -6.04 21.09 -14.40
N GLY A 49 -6.32 21.21 -13.09
CA GLY A 49 -7.25 20.33 -12.37
C GLY A 49 -6.61 19.07 -11.76
N TYR A 50 -5.33 18.79 -12.00
CA TYR A 50 -4.64 17.60 -11.50
C TYR A 50 -3.48 17.95 -10.56
N ASP A 51 -3.70 18.92 -9.68
CA ASP A 51 -2.74 19.26 -8.64
C ASP A 51 -2.78 18.25 -7.48
N LEU A 52 -1.65 17.58 -7.24
CA LEU A 52 -1.43 16.66 -6.12
C LEU A 52 -1.20 17.36 -4.77
N SER A 53 -1.18 18.68 -4.71
CA SER A 53 -0.96 19.39 -3.44
C SER A 53 -1.99 19.02 -2.35
N ILE A 54 -1.51 18.98 -1.10
CA ILE A 54 -2.32 18.72 0.09
C ILE A 54 -1.98 19.72 1.19
N SER A 55 -2.97 20.10 1.99
CA SER A 55 -2.82 21.06 3.08
C SER A 55 -3.36 20.45 4.38
N GLY A 56 -2.52 20.38 5.41
CA GLY A 56 -2.93 19.91 6.72
C GLY A 56 -4.11 20.71 7.27
N GLY A 57 -5.18 20.01 7.64
CA GLY A 57 -6.45 20.59 8.12
C GLY A 57 -7.54 20.71 7.05
N GLU A 58 -7.22 20.52 5.77
CA GLU A 58 -8.20 20.49 4.67
C GLU A 58 -8.52 19.05 4.27
N ASP A 59 -9.80 18.76 4.02
CA ASP A 59 -10.29 17.44 3.58
C ASP A 59 -9.80 16.23 4.43
N GLY A 60 -9.45 16.48 5.70
CA GLY A 60 -8.93 15.46 6.62
C GLY A 60 -7.42 15.20 6.54
N ALA A 61 -6.71 15.87 5.63
CA ALA A 61 -5.27 15.77 5.50
C ALA A 61 -4.56 16.25 6.77
N ARG A 62 -3.47 15.57 7.14
CA ARG A 62 -2.61 15.95 8.28
C ARG A 62 -1.24 16.46 7.85
N LEU A 63 -0.83 16.13 6.62
CA LEU A 63 0.40 16.58 6.01
C LEU A 63 0.13 17.75 5.06
N SER A 64 1.12 18.64 4.94
CA SER A 64 1.11 19.73 3.97
C SER A 64 2.26 19.55 2.97
N HIS A 65 1.92 19.27 1.71
CA HIS A 65 2.87 19.05 0.62
C HIS A 65 2.50 19.89 -0.60
N SER A 66 3.50 20.48 -1.24
CA SER A 66 3.37 20.98 -2.62
C SER A 66 3.16 19.82 -3.59
N HIS A 67 2.73 20.12 -4.81
CA HIS A 67 2.59 19.15 -5.91
C HIS A 67 3.81 18.21 -6.04
N GLU A 68 4.99 18.81 -6.26
CA GLU A 68 6.26 18.10 -6.42
C GLU A 68 6.55 17.21 -5.20
N LYS A 69 6.34 17.75 -3.99
CA LYS A 69 6.60 17.03 -2.75
C LYS A 69 5.64 15.85 -2.58
N GLN A 70 4.35 16.01 -2.90
CA GLN A 70 3.38 14.91 -2.85
C GLN A 70 3.72 13.84 -3.88
N PHE A 71 4.06 14.22 -5.12
CA PHE A 71 4.46 13.28 -6.17
C PHE A 71 5.60 12.37 -5.70
N TYR A 72 6.69 12.95 -5.20
CA TYR A 72 7.83 12.16 -4.70
C TYR A 72 7.50 11.38 -3.43
N TYR A 73 6.64 11.91 -2.56
CA TYR A 73 6.18 11.22 -1.36
C TYR A 73 5.36 9.95 -1.68
N VAL A 74 4.49 10.02 -2.69
CA VAL A 74 3.74 8.86 -3.19
C VAL A 74 4.70 7.87 -3.86
N LEU A 75 5.55 8.35 -4.78
CA LEU A 75 6.47 7.51 -5.55
C LEU A 75 7.39 6.69 -4.64
N GLN A 76 8.04 7.32 -3.66
CA GLN A 76 8.94 6.63 -2.74
C GLN A 76 8.18 5.61 -1.85
N SER A 77 6.90 5.90 -1.50
CA SER A 77 6.08 5.04 -0.65
C SER A 77 5.67 3.78 -1.40
N LEU A 78 5.20 3.94 -2.64
CA LEU A 78 4.92 2.82 -3.54
C LEU A 78 6.20 2.02 -3.84
N THR A 79 7.33 2.69 -4.06
CA THR A 79 8.60 1.99 -4.28
C THR A 79 9.00 1.16 -3.07
N LEU A 80 8.85 1.70 -1.85
CA LEU A 80 9.11 0.93 -0.64
C LEU A 80 8.17 -0.26 -0.51
N TRP A 81 6.86 -0.08 -0.70
CA TRP A 81 5.89 -1.17 -0.66
C TRP A 81 6.19 -2.27 -1.69
N ARG A 82 6.66 -1.88 -2.87
CA ARG A 82 7.12 -2.81 -3.91
C ARG A 82 8.32 -3.64 -3.44
N GLU A 83 9.32 -3.03 -2.83
CA GLU A 83 10.50 -3.76 -2.32
C GLU A 83 10.15 -4.65 -1.12
N ILE A 84 9.24 -4.21 -0.23
CA ILE A 84 8.70 -5.06 0.85
C ILE A 84 7.97 -6.28 0.28
N ALA A 85 7.07 -6.08 -0.70
CA ALA A 85 6.38 -7.19 -1.36
C ALA A 85 7.36 -8.11 -2.07
N HIS A 86 8.45 -7.57 -2.63
CA HIS A 86 9.49 -8.38 -3.27
C HIS A 86 10.27 -9.25 -2.28
N ASP A 87 10.61 -8.73 -1.10
CA ASP A 87 11.34 -9.46 -0.05
C ASP A 87 10.41 -10.19 0.94
N MET A 88 9.10 -10.26 0.66
CA MET A 88 8.10 -10.70 1.64
C MET A 88 8.36 -12.10 2.18
N PHE A 89 8.80 -13.07 1.36
CA PHE A 89 9.09 -14.42 1.86
C PHE A 89 10.22 -14.45 2.90
N ARG A 90 11.27 -13.66 2.69
CA ARG A 90 12.36 -13.52 3.67
C ARG A 90 11.85 -12.81 4.92
N LEU A 91 11.11 -11.72 4.76
CA LEU A 91 10.52 -10.99 5.89
C LEU A 91 9.58 -11.90 6.69
N TRP A 92 8.75 -12.70 6.02
CA TRP A 92 7.85 -13.66 6.64
C TRP A 92 8.61 -14.71 7.45
N TYR A 93 9.65 -15.32 6.87
CA TYR A 93 10.50 -16.27 7.59
C TYR A 93 11.12 -15.65 8.85
N LEU A 94 11.67 -14.44 8.75
CA LEU A 94 12.27 -13.75 9.90
C LEU A 94 11.23 -13.37 10.96
N SER A 95 10.00 -13.05 10.53
CA SER A 95 8.88 -12.85 11.46
C SER A 95 8.57 -14.12 12.22
N GLU A 96 8.52 -15.28 11.57
CA GLU A 96 8.27 -16.56 12.24
C GLU A 96 9.36 -16.87 13.27
N GLU A 97 10.63 -16.61 12.94
CA GLU A 97 11.74 -16.73 13.90
C GLU A 97 11.58 -15.78 15.08
N ASP A 98 11.16 -14.53 14.87
CA ASP A 98 10.92 -13.56 15.94
C ASP A 98 9.69 -13.95 16.79
N LEU A 99 8.61 -14.45 16.19
CA LEU A 99 7.41 -14.91 16.90
C LEU A 99 7.70 -16.09 17.85
N LEU A 100 8.64 -16.95 17.46
CA LEU A 100 9.06 -18.14 18.21
C LEU A 100 10.30 -17.88 19.10
N ASP A 101 10.77 -16.64 19.19
CA ASP A 101 11.96 -16.29 19.96
C ASP A 101 11.72 -16.53 21.46
N LEU A 102 12.54 -17.41 22.04
CA LEU A 102 12.47 -17.79 23.45
C LEU A 102 13.13 -16.76 24.39
N GLU A 103 14.06 -15.95 23.86
CA GLU A 103 14.77 -14.90 24.57
C GLU A 103 13.90 -13.64 24.68
N HIS A 104 13.22 -13.27 23.59
CA HIS A 104 12.34 -12.12 23.54
C HIS A 104 10.87 -12.53 23.64
N ARG A 105 10.36 -12.62 24.88
CA ARG A 105 8.98 -13.07 25.13
C ARG A 105 7.96 -11.94 25.00
N TYR A 106 6.71 -12.33 24.81
CA TYR A 106 5.57 -11.42 24.84
C TYR A 106 5.34 -10.82 26.22
N GLU A 107 5.08 -9.52 26.26
CA GLU A 107 4.62 -8.78 27.42
C GLU A 107 3.23 -8.21 27.13
N LEU A 108 2.31 -8.34 28.09
CA LEU A 108 1.01 -7.68 28.00
C LEU A 108 1.18 -6.24 28.45
N LYS A 109 0.98 -5.29 27.53
CA LYS A 109 1.22 -3.87 27.78
C LYS A 109 0.05 -3.03 27.26
N ASP A 110 -0.32 -1.99 28.00
CA ASP A 110 -1.19 -0.94 27.48
C ASP A 110 -0.39 -0.07 26.50
N THR A 111 -0.84 -0.06 25.25
CA THR A 111 -0.18 0.66 24.14
C THR A 111 -0.75 2.05 23.91
N GLY A 112 -1.80 2.44 24.63
CA GLY A 112 -2.64 3.60 24.31
C GLY A 112 -3.72 3.30 23.27
N GLN A 113 -3.61 2.17 22.56
CA GLN A 113 -4.64 1.61 21.67
C GLN A 113 -5.34 0.38 22.31
N GLY A 114 -5.20 0.23 23.63
CA GLY A 114 -5.62 -0.94 24.40
C GLY A 114 -4.46 -1.88 24.77
N TYR A 115 -4.80 -2.92 25.53
CA TYR A 115 -3.84 -3.94 25.96
C TYR A 115 -3.48 -4.87 24.80
N GLN A 116 -2.20 -4.89 24.43
CA GLN A 116 -1.65 -5.72 23.37
C GLN A 116 -0.55 -6.64 23.89
N ARG A 117 -0.37 -7.78 23.23
CA ARG A 117 0.81 -8.63 23.43
C ARG A 117 1.95 -8.06 22.60
N VAL A 118 2.88 -7.39 23.26
CA VAL A 118 4.04 -6.74 22.65
C VAL A 118 5.24 -7.68 22.72
N GLN A 119 5.98 -7.83 21.63
CA GLN A 119 7.20 -8.64 21.55
C GLN A 119 8.21 -7.92 20.67
N GLN A 120 9.46 -7.81 21.14
CA GLN A 120 10.54 -7.31 20.30
C GLN A 120 10.79 -8.27 19.13
N ALA A 121 10.93 -7.72 17.92
CA ALA A 121 11.15 -8.51 16.72
C ALA A 121 12.40 -8.00 15.99
N GLN A 122 13.57 -8.38 16.52
CA GLN A 122 14.86 -7.81 16.14
C GLN A 122 15.28 -8.20 14.72
N ARG A 123 14.99 -9.44 14.29
CA ARG A 123 15.43 -9.97 13.00
C ARG A 123 14.72 -9.25 11.87
N ILE A 124 13.40 -9.19 11.92
CA ILE A 124 12.61 -8.52 10.89
C ILE A 124 12.80 -6.99 10.96
N SER A 125 13.00 -6.39 12.15
CA SER A 125 13.37 -4.97 12.29
C SER A 125 14.64 -4.64 11.50
N SER A 126 15.66 -5.50 11.63
CA SER A 126 16.94 -5.34 10.93
C SER A 126 16.76 -5.46 9.41
N ALA A 127 16.04 -6.49 8.96
CA ALA A 127 15.76 -6.70 7.55
C ALA A 127 14.95 -5.55 6.93
N MET A 128 13.93 -5.06 7.63
CA MET A 128 13.11 -3.94 7.16
C MET A 128 13.92 -2.64 7.04
N ARG A 129 14.86 -2.38 7.96
CA ARG A 129 15.79 -1.25 7.85
C ARG A 129 16.73 -1.38 6.64
N GLN A 130 17.14 -2.61 6.29
CA GLN A 130 17.94 -2.84 5.07
C GLN A 130 17.12 -2.54 3.80
N VAL A 131 15.88 -3.04 3.72
CA VAL A 131 14.96 -2.77 2.60
C VAL A 131 14.71 -1.27 2.45
N LEU A 132 14.44 -0.58 3.56
CA LEU A 132 14.27 0.88 3.57
C LEU A 132 15.52 1.60 3.07
N HIS A 133 16.71 1.23 3.56
CA HIS A 133 17.95 1.87 3.16
C HIS A 133 18.25 1.69 1.67
N GLN A 134 18.06 0.48 1.13
CA GLN A 134 18.20 0.21 -0.30
C GLN A 134 17.21 1.01 -1.14
N THR A 135 15.96 1.10 -0.66
CA THR A 135 14.92 1.91 -1.31
C THR A 135 15.32 3.39 -1.33
N GLN A 136 15.77 3.94 -0.21
CA GLN A 136 16.24 5.32 -0.09
C GLN A 136 17.37 5.65 -1.07
N GLN A 137 18.35 4.75 -1.19
CA GLN A 137 19.43 4.91 -2.16
C GLN A 137 18.91 4.94 -3.60
N ARG A 138 17.90 4.13 -3.92
CA ARG A 138 17.31 4.04 -5.26
C ARG A 138 16.46 5.26 -5.63
N VAL A 139 15.67 5.80 -4.70
CA VAL A 139 14.80 6.97 -4.94
C VAL A 139 15.55 8.31 -4.82
N GLY A 140 16.72 8.32 -4.16
CA GLY A 140 17.60 9.48 -4.01
C GLY A 140 17.14 10.49 -2.96
N LYS A 141 15.92 11.05 -3.10
CA LYS A 141 15.33 12.00 -2.13
C LYS A 141 14.30 11.28 -1.27
N TRP A 142 14.38 11.48 0.05
CA TRP A 142 13.43 10.92 1.01
C TRP A 142 12.61 12.01 1.71
N ILE A 143 11.28 11.90 1.66
CA ILE A 143 10.34 12.84 2.26
C ILE A 143 9.62 12.18 3.43
N GLY A 144 9.49 12.86 4.57
CA GLY A 144 8.82 12.32 5.76
C GLY A 144 9.72 11.42 6.61
N SER A 145 9.12 10.75 7.59
CA SER A 145 9.86 9.97 8.58
C SER A 145 10.39 8.65 8.00
N SER A 146 11.51 8.17 8.55
CA SER A 146 12.11 6.85 8.29
C SER A 146 11.87 5.86 9.44
N VAL A 147 11.05 6.25 10.43
CA VAL A 147 10.75 5.41 11.59
C VAL A 147 9.93 4.20 11.13
N VAL A 148 10.47 3.02 11.41
CA VAL A 148 9.79 1.72 11.29
C VAL A 148 9.39 1.30 12.70
N HIS A 149 8.10 1.19 12.95
CA HIS A 149 7.56 0.70 14.21
C HIS A 149 7.54 -0.83 14.19
N LEU A 150 8.10 -1.44 15.23
CA LEU A 150 8.09 -2.89 15.37
C LEU A 150 8.45 -3.32 16.79
N GLY A 151 7.62 -4.18 17.38
CA GLY A 151 7.76 -4.58 18.78
C GLY A 151 7.54 -3.43 19.75
N ASP A 152 6.69 -2.47 19.39
CA ASP A 152 6.40 -1.27 20.15
C ASP A 152 4.89 -0.99 20.27
N ASN A 153 4.51 0.21 20.70
CA ASN A 153 3.11 0.55 20.90
C ASN A 153 2.29 0.63 19.59
N ASN A 154 2.93 0.89 18.44
CA ASN A 154 2.25 1.10 17.15
C ASN A 154 2.20 -0.18 16.30
N VAL A 155 3.23 -1.03 16.42
CA VAL A 155 3.28 -2.37 15.82
C VAL A 155 3.75 -3.34 16.90
N PRO A 156 2.82 -3.96 17.65
CA PRO A 156 3.14 -4.74 18.85
C PRO A 156 4.08 -5.92 18.65
N ASN A 157 4.06 -6.57 17.49
CA ASN A 157 4.84 -7.78 17.23
C ASN A 157 4.98 -8.02 15.71
N ALA A 158 5.77 -9.04 15.35
CA ALA A 158 6.03 -9.39 13.97
C ALA A 158 4.77 -9.85 13.19
N LEU A 159 3.76 -10.42 13.87
CA LEU A 159 2.51 -10.83 13.23
C LEU A 159 1.73 -9.60 12.75
N THR A 160 1.61 -8.56 13.58
CA THR A 160 0.99 -7.29 13.18
C THR A 160 1.71 -6.64 12.01
N PHE A 161 3.04 -6.79 11.93
CA PHE A 161 3.80 -6.28 10.79
C PHE A 161 3.44 -7.01 9.50
N ILE A 162 3.47 -8.35 9.49
CA ILE A 162 3.13 -9.13 8.29
C ILE A 162 1.72 -8.77 7.84
N ASP A 163 0.76 -8.79 8.76
CA ASP A 163 -0.63 -8.48 8.47
C ASP A 163 -0.75 -7.12 7.77
N LYS A 164 -0.14 -6.07 8.33
CA LYS A 164 -0.10 -4.73 7.71
C LYS A 164 0.42 -4.78 6.27
N TYR A 165 1.62 -5.30 6.03
CA TYR A 165 2.21 -5.17 4.68
C TYR A 165 1.62 -6.13 3.64
N THR A 166 0.95 -7.21 4.07
CA THR A 166 0.17 -8.05 3.14
C THR A 166 -1.07 -7.34 2.61
N GLN A 167 -1.62 -6.37 3.36
CA GLN A 167 -2.82 -5.62 2.95
C GLN A 167 -2.57 -4.61 1.83
N VAL A 168 -1.31 -4.26 1.52
CA VAL A 168 -0.99 -3.36 0.40
C VAL A 168 -1.63 -3.86 -0.90
N ALA A 169 -1.51 -5.16 -1.17
CA ALA A 169 -2.08 -5.78 -2.35
C ALA A 169 -3.62 -5.70 -2.35
N SER A 170 -4.24 -5.92 -1.19
CA SER A 170 -5.69 -5.83 -1.00
C SER A 170 -6.23 -4.43 -1.27
N ILE A 171 -5.44 -3.38 -0.98
CA ILE A 171 -5.79 -1.98 -1.27
C ILE A 171 -5.62 -1.67 -2.77
N LEU A 172 -4.47 -2.01 -3.35
CA LEU A 172 -4.11 -1.57 -4.70
C LEU A 172 -4.76 -2.41 -5.81
N ASN A 173 -4.98 -3.70 -5.60
CA ASN A 173 -5.59 -4.59 -6.61
C ASN A 173 -6.96 -4.08 -7.08
N PRO A 174 -7.93 -3.78 -6.20
CA PRO A 174 -9.21 -3.24 -6.62
C PRO A 174 -9.11 -1.99 -7.48
N ILE A 175 -8.21 -1.07 -7.13
CA ILE A 175 -8.00 0.17 -7.89
C ILE A 175 -7.50 -0.16 -9.30
N VAL A 176 -6.46 -0.99 -9.41
CA VAL A 176 -5.89 -1.41 -10.70
C VAL A 176 -6.94 -2.15 -11.55
N LEU A 177 -7.76 -3.01 -10.93
CA LEU A 177 -8.84 -3.72 -11.61
C LEU A 177 -9.90 -2.77 -12.15
N VAL A 178 -10.35 -1.81 -11.34
CA VAL A 178 -11.32 -0.78 -11.76
C VAL A 178 -10.78 0.02 -12.92
N LEU A 179 -9.54 0.52 -12.83
CA LEU A 179 -8.91 1.29 -13.90
C LEU A 179 -8.81 0.50 -15.21
N ARG A 180 -8.50 -0.80 -15.13
CA ARG A 180 -8.48 -1.70 -16.28
C ARG A 180 -9.87 -1.97 -16.86
N GLN A 181 -10.90 -1.97 -16.02
CA GLN A 181 -12.27 -2.30 -16.41
C GLN A 181 -13.03 -1.09 -16.99
N ILE A 182 -12.62 0.14 -16.70
CA ILE A 182 -13.26 1.37 -17.24
C ILE A 182 -13.44 1.33 -18.78
N PRO A 183 -12.42 1.00 -19.60
CA PRO A 183 -12.58 0.92 -21.05
C PRO A 183 -13.57 -0.16 -21.50
N GLU A 184 -13.66 -1.27 -20.77
CA GLU A 184 -14.60 -2.35 -21.06
C GLU A 184 -16.04 -1.95 -20.71
N LEU A 185 -16.24 -1.27 -19.58
CA LEU A 185 -17.54 -0.69 -19.20
C LEU A 185 -18.04 0.33 -20.21
N TYR A 186 -17.12 1.12 -20.77
CA TYR A 186 -17.43 2.13 -21.78
C TYR A 186 -17.95 1.54 -23.10
N LYS A 187 -17.77 0.24 -23.36
CA LYS A 187 -18.37 -0.41 -24.53
C LYS A 187 -19.90 -0.49 -24.43
N ASN A 188 -20.47 -0.40 -23.24
CA ASN A 188 -21.92 -0.34 -23.04
C ASN A 188 -22.42 1.12 -23.23
N PRO A 189 -23.32 1.40 -24.19
CA PRO A 189 -23.75 2.78 -24.49
C PRO A 189 -24.37 3.52 -23.31
N GLN A 190 -25.09 2.83 -22.42
CA GLN A 190 -25.73 3.45 -21.26
C GLN A 190 -24.68 3.87 -20.22
N VAL A 191 -23.67 3.02 -20.01
CA VAL A 191 -22.57 3.30 -19.09
C VAL A 191 -21.64 4.36 -19.67
N ALA A 192 -21.39 4.34 -20.98
CA ALA A 192 -20.65 5.39 -21.67
C ALA A 192 -21.29 6.76 -21.50
N SER A 193 -22.60 6.87 -21.74
CA SER A 193 -23.35 8.12 -21.53
C SER A 193 -23.28 8.61 -20.07
N TYR A 194 -23.30 7.69 -19.10
CA TYR A 194 -23.10 8.04 -17.69
C TYR A 194 -21.68 8.55 -17.44
N ILE A 195 -20.65 7.86 -17.93
CA ILE A 195 -19.24 8.23 -17.77
C ILE A 195 -18.95 9.60 -18.41
N ASP A 196 -19.47 9.85 -19.61
CA ASP A 196 -19.27 11.11 -20.31
C ASP A 196 -19.98 12.27 -19.60
N SER A 197 -21.22 12.05 -19.13
CA SER A 197 -21.99 13.10 -18.46
C SER A 197 -21.48 13.46 -17.07
N GLN A 198 -20.99 12.49 -16.29
CA GLN A 198 -20.56 12.72 -14.92
C GLN A 198 -19.06 13.02 -14.80
N PHE A 199 -18.22 12.36 -15.61
CA PHE A 199 -16.77 12.40 -15.46
C PHE A 199 -16.05 12.95 -16.69
N GLY A 200 -16.76 13.22 -17.79
CA GLY A 200 -16.13 13.76 -19.01
C GLY A 200 -15.24 12.74 -19.75
N GLY A 201 -15.52 11.45 -19.59
CA GLY A 201 -14.88 10.36 -20.35
C GLY A 201 -13.96 9.45 -19.53
N CYS A 202 -13.55 8.33 -20.14
CA CYS A 202 -12.76 7.29 -19.48
C CYS A 202 -11.41 7.77 -18.92
N GLN A 203 -10.67 8.54 -19.72
CA GLN A 203 -9.33 9.00 -19.32
C GLN A 203 -9.39 9.93 -18.11
N ARG A 204 -10.36 10.84 -18.12
CA ARG A 204 -10.60 11.76 -17.00
C ARG A 204 -11.05 11.03 -15.75
N LEU A 205 -12.02 10.11 -15.86
CA LEU A 205 -12.44 9.26 -14.75
C LEU A 205 -11.28 8.48 -14.12
N ALA A 206 -10.45 7.83 -14.96
CA ALA A 206 -9.28 7.09 -14.48
C ALA A 206 -8.29 8.00 -13.74
N LYS A 207 -8.05 9.20 -14.27
CA LYS A 207 -7.13 10.17 -13.69
C LYS A 207 -7.70 10.83 -12.42
N ASP A 208 -9.01 11.05 -12.33
CA ASP A 208 -9.70 11.55 -11.14
C ASP A 208 -9.61 10.55 -9.97
N ILE A 209 -9.79 9.26 -10.24
CA ILE A 209 -9.59 8.19 -9.23
C ILE A 209 -8.15 8.21 -8.71
N LEU A 210 -7.17 8.29 -9.62
CA LEU A 210 -5.75 8.31 -9.27
C LEU A 210 -5.36 9.59 -8.51
N LEU A 211 -5.89 10.75 -8.93
CA LEU A 211 -5.66 12.03 -8.25
C LEU A 211 -6.15 11.97 -6.80
N ASP A 212 -7.37 11.50 -6.58
CA ASP A 212 -7.93 11.36 -5.23
C ASP A 212 -7.11 10.38 -4.39
N PHE A 213 -6.76 9.22 -4.95
CA PHE A 213 -5.92 8.23 -4.26
C PHE A 213 -4.54 8.79 -3.90
N PHE A 214 -3.80 9.38 -4.84
CA PHE A 214 -2.46 9.90 -4.59
C PHE A 214 -2.42 11.10 -3.63
N ARG A 215 -3.54 11.81 -3.45
CA ARG A 215 -3.68 12.84 -2.42
C ARG A 215 -4.07 12.21 -1.10
N SER A 216 -5.29 11.66 -1.01
CA SER A 216 -5.92 11.26 0.25
C SER A 216 -5.40 9.94 0.83
N ALA A 217 -4.84 9.03 0.03
CA ALA A 217 -4.23 7.81 0.56
C ALA A 217 -2.82 8.04 1.13
N PHE A 218 -2.25 9.25 0.96
CA PHE A 218 -0.89 9.61 1.35
C PHE A 218 -0.84 10.98 2.06
N ASP A 219 -1.91 11.35 2.77
CA ASP A 219 -2.09 12.65 3.41
C ASP A 219 -1.83 12.65 4.93
N GLY A 220 -1.46 11.51 5.49
CA GLY A 220 -1.23 11.32 6.92
C GLY A 220 -2.49 11.15 7.76
N SER A 221 -3.67 11.05 7.14
CA SER A 221 -4.94 10.76 7.80
C SER A 221 -4.97 9.33 8.40
N GLY A 222 -5.92 9.08 9.29
CA GLY A 222 -6.11 7.77 9.95
C GLY A 222 -5.22 7.50 11.17
N ALA A 223 -4.19 8.30 11.44
CA ALA A 223 -3.39 8.19 12.67
C ALA A 223 -4.15 8.74 13.90
N ASP A 224 -3.83 8.30 15.11
CA ASP A 224 -4.53 8.79 16.32
C ASP A 224 -4.03 10.17 16.79
N ASN A 225 -2.75 10.49 16.54
CA ASN A 225 -2.08 11.67 17.11
C ASN A 225 -1.42 12.57 16.04
N PHE A 226 -1.28 13.86 16.34
CA PHE A 226 -0.59 14.85 15.48
C PHE A 226 0.93 14.67 15.46
N TYR A 227 1.52 14.05 16.49
CA TYR A 227 2.96 13.76 16.56
C TYR A 227 3.36 12.54 15.72
N ASP A 228 2.43 11.60 15.54
CA ASP A 228 2.55 10.42 14.68
C ASP A 228 1.86 10.65 13.33
N ALA A 229 1.93 11.87 12.78
CA ALA A 229 1.17 12.34 11.61
C ALA A 229 1.45 11.57 10.30
N GLY A 230 1.12 10.27 10.26
CA GLY A 230 1.14 9.33 9.14
C GLY A 230 2.42 9.29 8.30
N SER A 231 3.50 9.95 8.72
CA SER A 231 4.72 10.10 7.93
C SER A 231 5.74 9.00 8.18
N CYS A 232 5.62 8.29 9.32
CA CYS A 232 6.37 7.07 9.58
C CYS A 232 6.02 6.01 8.53
N ILE A 233 6.88 4.99 8.41
CA ILE A 233 6.76 4.00 7.35
C ILE A 233 5.40 3.29 7.43
N ASP A 234 5.00 2.91 8.64
CA ASP A 234 3.73 2.25 8.91
C ASP A 234 2.54 3.21 8.80
N GLY A 235 2.74 4.48 9.14
CA GLY A 235 1.71 5.52 9.07
C GLY A 235 1.24 5.82 7.64
N ARG A 236 2.11 5.62 6.64
CA ARG A 236 1.75 5.77 5.22
C ARG A 236 0.65 4.80 4.81
N LEU A 237 0.71 3.57 5.31
CA LEU A 237 -0.29 2.55 5.03
C LEU A 237 -1.61 2.85 5.75
N THR A 238 -1.55 3.44 6.95
CA THR A 238 -2.74 3.87 7.69
C THR A 238 -3.59 4.87 6.90
N SER A 239 -2.96 5.83 6.20
CA SER A 239 -3.69 6.78 5.35
C SER A 239 -4.38 6.10 4.16
N ALA A 240 -3.71 5.11 3.55
CA ALA A 240 -4.33 4.32 2.48
C ALA A 240 -5.53 3.48 2.98
N TRP A 241 -5.44 2.95 4.20
CA TRP A 241 -6.58 2.31 4.88
C TRP A 241 -7.74 3.27 5.13
N ASN A 242 -7.42 4.49 5.58
CA ASN A 242 -8.41 5.52 5.80
C ASN A 242 -9.09 5.96 4.48
N TRP A 243 -8.36 5.98 3.37
CA TRP A 243 -8.95 6.18 2.05
C TRP A 243 -9.95 5.08 1.69
N CYS A 244 -9.58 3.80 1.95
CA CYS A 244 -10.45 2.65 1.69
C CYS A 244 -11.76 2.74 2.48
N SER A 245 -11.72 3.17 3.75
CA SER A 245 -12.93 3.31 4.57
C SER A 245 -13.89 4.39 4.05
N GLN A 246 -13.38 5.36 3.28
CA GLN A 246 -14.14 6.47 2.72
C GLN A 246 -14.60 6.22 1.28
N ILE A 247 -14.24 5.09 0.66
CA ILE A 247 -14.49 4.84 -0.78
C ILE A 247 -15.97 4.99 -1.15
N SER A 248 -16.88 4.60 -0.26
CA SER A 248 -18.33 4.63 -0.47
C SER A 248 -18.90 6.04 -0.59
N ALA A 249 -18.20 7.03 -0.05
CA ALA A 249 -18.55 8.45 -0.15
C ALA A 249 -17.97 9.13 -1.40
N LYS A 250 -17.06 8.48 -2.13
CA LYS A 250 -16.39 9.07 -3.28
C LYS A 250 -17.32 9.11 -4.51
N PRO A 251 -17.30 10.19 -5.33
CA PRO A 251 -18.17 10.31 -6.50
C PRO A 251 -18.05 9.18 -7.52
N PHE A 252 -16.86 8.58 -7.63
CA PHE A 252 -16.57 7.47 -8.54
C PHE A 252 -16.89 6.08 -7.95
N TYR A 253 -17.44 5.99 -6.73
CA TYR A 253 -17.84 4.71 -6.13
C TYR A 253 -18.80 3.87 -6.99
N PRO A 254 -19.79 4.45 -7.71
CA PRO A 254 -20.62 3.67 -8.63
C PRO A 254 -19.82 2.94 -9.70
N ILE A 255 -18.70 3.51 -10.17
CA ILE A 255 -17.80 2.88 -11.13
C ILE A 255 -17.10 1.68 -10.51
N PHE A 256 -16.68 1.77 -9.24
CA PHE A 256 -16.14 0.61 -8.51
C PHE A 256 -17.16 -0.54 -8.51
N LYS A 257 -18.43 -0.25 -8.16
CA LYS A 257 -19.50 -1.27 -8.18
C LYS A 257 -19.73 -1.87 -9.56
N LEU A 258 -19.77 -1.04 -10.62
CA LEU A 258 -19.93 -1.52 -12.00
C LEU A 258 -18.76 -2.37 -12.47
N ALA A 259 -17.55 -2.09 -11.98
CA ALA A 259 -16.35 -2.88 -12.26
C ALA A 259 -16.24 -4.18 -11.42
N GLY A 260 -17.26 -4.51 -10.61
CA GLY A 260 -17.29 -5.73 -9.82
C GLY A 260 -16.64 -5.62 -8.44
N PHE A 261 -16.34 -4.40 -7.95
CA PHE A 261 -15.82 -4.21 -6.60
C PHE A 261 -16.86 -4.57 -5.54
N SER A 262 -16.49 -5.45 -4.61
CA SER A 262 -17.28 -5.82 -3.43
C SER A 262 -16.77 -5.13 -2.17
N SER A 263 -15.51 -5.38 -1.81
CA SER A 263 -14.81 -4.83 -0.64
C SER A 263 -13.28 -4.86 -0.85
N PHE A 264 -12.53 -4.17 0.01
CA PHE A 264 -11.06 -4.31 0.07
C PHE A 264 -10.62 -5.54 0.88
N ASP A 265 -11.49 -6.07 1.76
CA ASP A 265 -11.21 -7.26 2.58
C ASP A 265 -11.51 -8.59 1.86
N GLY A 266 -11.96 -8.53 0.60
CA GLY A 266 -12.40 -9.68 -0.18
C GLY A 266 -13.82 -10.15 0.16
N GLU A 267 -14.31 -11.13 -0.60
CA GLU A 267 -15.58 -11.79 -0.30
C GLU A 267 -15.35 -12.89 0.73
N PHE A 268 -15.88 -12.70 1.95
CA PHE A 268 -16.16 -13.83 2.82
C PHE A 268 -17.29 -14.62 2.16
N GLN A 269 -16.96 -15.70 1.44
CA GLN A 269 -17.96 -16.66 1.00
C GLN A 269 -18.70 -17.16 2.25
N LYS A 270 -20.00 -16.85 2.33
CA LYS A 270 -20.91 -17.41 3.33
C LYS A 270 -21.24 -18.86 3.00
#